data_AF-A0A1A2E0D7-F1
#
_entry.id   AF-A0A1A2E0D7-F1
#
_cell.length_a   1.000
_cell.length_b   1.000
_cell.length_c   1.000
_cell.angle_alpha   90.00
_cell.angle_beta   90.00
_cell.angle_gamma   90.00
#
_symmetry.space_group_name_H-M   'P 1'
#
loop_
_entity.id
_entity.type
_entity.pdbx_description
1 polymer ?
#
loop_
_entity_poly.entity_id
_entity_poly.type
_entity_poly.pdbx_seq_one_letter_code
_entity_poly.pdbx_strand_id
1 'polypeptide(L)'
;MAGHQSAEATVLQTWPVASEIGYYDLEPGRLEQALAGRSLDAGAVGALSQVLTHQNNARRLDAQRERAEEQREEVYNAQSRIAEQLRVLGTEGAEGELRNRQVRELNGLQDRVSELDSEVRRLREEAGQARQRASAELGQLIAQRPL
;
A
#
# COMPACT_ATOMS: atom_id res chain seq x y z
N MET A 1 -20.43 -67.01 37.87
CA MET A 1 -21.13 -65.73 37.63
C MET A 1 -20.11 -64.71 37.16
N ALA A 2 -20.09 -64.38 35.87
CA ALA A 2 -19.17 -63.39 35.30
C ALA A 2 -19.95 -62.09 35.09
N GLY A 3 -19.69 -61.08 35.93
CA GLY A 3 -20.30 -59.76 35.83
C GLY A 3 -19.70 -59.01 34.64
N HIS A 4 -20.53 -58.73 33.63
CA HIS A 4 -20.15 -57.82 32.57
C HIS A 4 -20.32 -56.39 33.10
N GLN A 5 -19.22 -55.67 33.31
CA GLN A 5 -19.25 -54.22 33.51
C GLN A 5 -19.24 -53.54 32.15
N SER A 6 -20.31 -52.80 31.86
CA SER A 6 -20.39 -51.89 30.72
C SER A 6 -19.92 -50.51 31.18
N ALA A 7 -18.98 -49.92 30.44
CA ALA A 7 -18.55 -48.54 30.62
C ALA A 7 -19.09 -47.71 29.44
N GLU A 8 -19.88 -46.69 29.74
CA GLU A 8 -20.37 -45.72 28.76
C GLU A 8 -19.28 -44.66 28.51
N ALA A 9 -18.89 -44.49 27.25
CA ALA A 9 -17.98 -43.44 26.82
C ALA A 9 -18.73 -42.45 25.92
N THR A 10 -18.91 -41.22 26.39
CA THR A 10 -19.45 -40.13 25.58
C THR A 10 -18.35 -39.59 24.68
N VAL A 11 -18.43 -39.89 23.38
CA VAL A 11 -17.53 -39.34 22.38
C VAL A 11 -18.06 -37.98 21.93
N LEU A 12 -17.33 -36.91 22.27
CA LEU A 12 -17.54 -35.58 21.68
C LEU A 12 -16.82 -35.52 20.33
N GLN A 13 -17.56 -35.60 19.24
CA GLN A 13 -17.04 -35.27 17.92
C GLN A 13 -17.07 -33.74 17.73
N THR A 14 -15.90 -33.13 17.71
CA THR A 14 -15.71 -31.73 17.29
C THR A 14 -15.22 -31.70 15.84
N TRP A 15 -16.01 -31.11 14.95
CA TRP A 15 -15.60 -30.82 13.58
C TRP A 15 -14.77 -29.53 13.55
N PRO A 16 -13.61 -29.48 12.87
CA PRO A 16 -12.88 -28.23 12.72
C PRO A 16 -13.69 -27.28 11.83
N VAL A 17 -14.09 -26.14 12.38
CA VAL A 17 -14.62 -25.03 11.60
C VAL A 17 -13.45 -24.42 10.85
N ALA A 18 -13.41 -24.60 9.53
CA ALA A 18 -12.45 -23.92 8.68
C ALA A 18 -12.93 -22.49 8.39
N SER A 19 -12.03 -21.52 8.49
CA SER A 19 -12.26 -20.14 8.08
C SER A 19 -11.23 -19.74 7.04
N GLU A 20 -11.70 -19.23 5.90
CA GLU A 20 -10.85 -18.66 4.85
C GLU A 20 -10.89 -17.14 4.93
N ILE A 21 -9.71 -16.51 4.91
CA ILE A 21 -9.57 -15.04 4.87
C ILE A 21 -8.71 -14.73 3.65
N GLY A 22 -9.25 -13.89 2.76
CA GLY A 22 -8.51 -13.40 1.60
C GLY A 22 -7.26 -12.64 2.05
N TYR A 23 -6.13 -12.93 1.41
CA TYR A 23 -4.84 -12.30 1.76
C TYR A 23 -4.85 -10.76 1.68
N TYR A 24 -5.70 -10.19 0.82
CA TYR A 24 -5.84 -8.74 0.68
C TYR A 24 -6.77 -8.11 1.73
N ASP A 25 -7.55 -8.91 2.46
CA ASP A 25 -8.50 -8.49 3.50
C ASP A 25 -7.99 -8.83 4.92
N LEU A 26 -6.77 -9.38 5.00
CA LEU A 26 -6.15 -9.76 6.26
C LEU A 26 -5.63 -8.51 6.98
N GLU A 27 -6.12 -8.30 8.20
CA GLU A 27 -5.75 -7.15 9.04
C GLU A 27 -5.10 -7.63 10.36
N PRO A 28 -4.21 -6.83 10.99
CA PRO A 28 -3.48 -7.25 12.19
C PRO A 28 -4.39 -7.75 13.33
N GLY A 29 -5.52 -7.08 13.57
CA GLY A 29 -6.48 -7.48 14.61
C GLY A 29 -7.13 -8.85 14.36
N ARG A 30 -7.17 -9.34 13.11
CA ARG A 30 -7.64 -10.70 12.79
C ARG A 30 -6.60 -11.76 13.13
N LEU A 31 -5.31 -11.45 13.01
CA LEU A 31 -4.24 -12.36 13.42
C LEU A 31 -4.22 -12.56 14.94
N GLU A 32 -4.43 -11.49 15.70
CA GLU A 32 -4.53 -11.56 17.16
C GLU A 32 -5.73 -12.40 17.62
N GLN A 33 -6.88 -12.26 16.95
CA GLN A 33 -8.06 -13.10 17.18
C GLN A 33 -7.78 -14.58 16.87
N ALA A 34 -7.07 -14.88 15.78
CA ALA A 34 -6.69 -16.24 15.41
C ALA A 34 -5.72 -16.88 16.43
N LEU A 35 -4.79 -16.09 16.99
CA LEU A 35 -3.93 -16.54 18.09
C LEU A 35 -4.74 -16.83 19.36
N ALA A 36 -5.65 -15.93 19.73
CA ALA A 36 -6.52 -16.10 20.89
C ALA A 36 -7.44 -17.32 20.76
N GLY A 37 -7.93 -17.59 19.55
CA GLY A 37 -8.71 -18.77 19.20
C GLY A 37 -7.90 -20.06 19.04
N ARG A 38 -6.56 -20.01 19.22
CA ARG A 38 -5.61 -21.12 19.00
C ARG A 38 -5.64 -21.71 17.58
N SER A 39 -6.16 -20.98 16.60
CA SER A 39 -6.16 -21.40 15.19
C SER A 39 -4.82 -21.13 14.51
N LEU A 40 -4.03 -20.20 15.05
CA LEU A 40 -2.64 -19.94 14.66
C LEU A 40 -1.77 -19.93 15.92
N ASP A 41 -0.55 -20.47 15.84
CA ASP A 41 0.46 -20.30 16.88
C ASP A 41 1.21 -18.97 16.73
N ALA A 42 1.92 -18.60 17.80
CA ALA A 42 2.64 -17.34 17.89
C ALA A 42 3.70 -17.16 16.78
N GLY A 43 4.32 -18.25 16.30
CA GLY A 43 5.30 -18.18 15.21
C GLY A 43 4.65 -17.78 13.89
N ALA A 44 3.51 -18.41 13.56
CA ALA A 44 2.74 -18.05 12.36
C ALA A 44 2.17 -16.63 12.42
N VAL A 45 1.69 -16.20 13.59
CA VAL A 45 1.20 -14.82 13.77
C VAL A 45 2.33 -13.81 13.62
N GLY A 46 3.51 -14.07 14.18
CA GLY A 46 4.68 -13.20 14.02
C GLY A 46 5.13 -13.05 12.57
N ALA A 47 5.14 -14.16 11.81
CA ALA A 47 5.50 -14.14 10.40
C ALA A 47 4.44 -13.45 9.54
N LEU A 48 3.15 -13.73 9.74
CA LEU A 48 2.06 -13.05 9.03
C LEU A 48 2.01 -11.54 9.36
N SER A 49 2.37 -11.15 10.57
CA SER A 49 2.48 -9.74 10.96
C SER A 49 3.56 -8.98 10.17
N GLN A 50 4.68 -9.65 9.86
CA GLN A 50 5.74 -9.07 9.01
C GLN A 50 5.25 -8.88 7.57
N VAL A 51 4.57 -9.89 7.02
CA VAL A 51 3.94 -9.81 5.70
C VAL A 51 2.95 -8.64 5.62
N LEU A 52 2.08 -8.49 6.63
CA LEU A 52 1.14 -7.36 6.70
C LEU A 52 1.85 -6.02 6.83
N THR A 53 2.99 -5.95 7.52
CA THR A 53 3.79 -4.73 7.61
C THR A 53 4.28 -4.29 6.24
N HIS A 54 4.77 -5.23 5.42
CA HIS A 54 5.19 -4.93 4.05
C HIS A 54 4.02 -4.51 3.14
N GLN A 55 2.86 -5.16 3.27
CA GLN A 55 1.66 -4.74 2.55
C GLN A 55 1.19 -3.33 2.94
N ASN A 56 1.12 -3.03 4.22
CA ASN A 56 0.69 -1.72 4.71
C ASN A 56 1.67 -0.62 4.27
N ASN A 57 2.97 -0.93 4.24
CA ASN A 57 3.95 -0.01 3.67
C ASN A 57 3.71 0.22 2.17
N ALA A 58 3.43 -0.82 1.39
CA ALA A 58 3.09 -0.67 -0.03
C ALA A 58 1.84 0.21 -0.22
N ARG A 59 0.76 -0.04 0.53
CA ARG A 59 -0.47 0.79 0.50
C ARG A 59 -0.17 2.26 0.82
N ARG A 60 0.67 2.52 1.82
CA ARG A 60 1.08 3.89 2.17
C ARG A 60 1.88 4.56 1.06
N LEU A 61 2.79 3.83 0.41
CA LEU A 61 3.56 4.33 -0.72
C LEU A 61 2.67 4.62 -1.94
N ASP A 62 1.67 3.77 -2.21
CA ASP A 62 0.67 4.03 -3.25
C ASP A 62 -0.13 5.31 -2.96
N ALA A 63 -0.60 5.50 -1.73
CA ALA A 63 -1.32 6.72 -1.36
C ALA A 63 -0.43 7.98 -1.46
N GLN A 64 0.87 7.86 -1.19
CA GLN A 64 1.81 8.96 -1.43
C GLN A 64 1.99 9.24 -2.92
N ARG A 65 2.06 8.18 -3.75
CA ARG A 65 2.15 8.31 -5.21
C ARG A 65 0.94 9.04 -5.77
N GLU A 66 -0.27 8.65 -5.36
CA GLU A 66 -1.52 9.28 -5.80
C GLU A 66 -1.53 10.78 -5.47
N ARG A 67 -1.11 11.16 -4.25
CA ARG A 67 -0.97 12.59 -3.88
C ARG A 67 0.06 13.33 -4.74
N ALA A 68 1.17 12.69 -5.11
CA ALA A 68 2.17 13.29 -5.98
C ALA A 68 1.64 13.44 -7.42
N GLU A 69 0.84 12.50 -7.89
CA GLU A 69 0.15 12.56 -9.19
C GLU A 69 -0.89 13.70 -9.21
N GLU A 70 -1.69 13.85 -8.17
CA GLU A 70 -2.64 14.97 -8.00
C GLU A 70 -1.91 16.33 -8.01
N GLN A 71 -0.82 16.45 -7.25
CA GLN A 71 0.01 17.67 -7.24
C GLN A 71 0.59 17.98 -8.63
N ARG A 72 0.99 16.96 -9.40
CA ARG A 72 1.50 17.16 -10.76
C ARG A 72 0.41 17.72 -11.67
N GLU A 73 -0.83 17.24 -11.54
CA GLU A 73 -1.97 17.79 -12.29
C GLU A 73 -2.25 19.26 -11.93
N GLU A 74 -2.17 19.62 -10.64
CA GLU A 74 -2.28 21.02 -10.21
C GLU A 74 -1.20 21.91 -10.83
N VAL A 75 0.05 21.43 -10.89
CA VAL A 75 1.15 22.16 -11.52
C VAL A 75 0.92 22.33 -13.03
N TYR A 76 0.44 21.30 -13.74
CA TYR A 76 0.09 21.43 -15.16
C TYR A 76 -1.05 22.43 -15.40
N ASN A 77 -2.04 22.46 -14.51
CA ASN A 77 -3.11 23.45 -14.56
C ASN A 77 -2.57 24.87 -14.35
N ALA A 78 -1.63 25.06 -13.42
CA ALA A 78 -0.96 26.35 -13.23
C ALA A 78 -0.14 26.77 -14.46
N GLN A 79 0.66 25.87 -15.03
CA GLN A 79 1.41 26.11 -16.26
C GLN A 79 0.49 26.53 -17.41
N SER A 80 -0.65 25.87 -17.57
CA SER A 80 -1.62 26.18 -18.62
C SER A 80 -2.21 27.59 -18.45
N ARG A 81 -2.50 28.02 -17.22
CA ARG A 81 -2.97 29.38 -16.93
C ARG A 81 -1.91 30.44 -17.27
N ILE A 82 -0.65 30.20 -16.90
CA ILE A 82 0.44 31.14 -17.21
C ILE A 82 0.68 31.18 -18.73
N ALA A 83 0.64 30.04 -19.40
CA ALA A 83 0.78 29.97 -20.86
C ALA A 83 -0.29 30.78 -21.58
N GLU A 84 -1.54 30.77 -21.08
CA GLU A 84 -2.62 31.62 -21.60
C GLU A 84 -2.33 33.11 -21.39
N GLN A 85 -1.89 33.49 -20.18
CA GLN A 85 -1.54 34.89 -19.88
C GLN A 85 -0.40 35.41 -20.78
N LEU A 86 0.60 34.57 -21.05
CA LEU A 86 1.71 34.92 -21.95
C LEU A 86 1.30 35.14 -23.40
N ARG A 87 0.12 34.68 -23.85
CA ARG A 87 -0.38 34.93 -25.20
C ARG A 87 -0.83 36.38 -25.39
N VAL A 88 -1.31 37.02 -24.33
CA VAL A 88 -1.89 38.37 -24.39
C VAL A 88 -0.94 39.47 -23.91
N LEU A 89 0.15 39.13 -23.21
CA LEU A 89 1.13 40.10 -22.74
C LEU A 89 2.07 40.58 -23.84
N GLY A 90 2.23 41.90 -23.94
CA GLY A 90 3.24 42.56 -24.76
C GLY A 90 4.68 42.27 -24.30
N THR A 91 5.64 42.66 -25.14
CA THR A 91 7.07 42.41 -24.93
C THR A 91 7.84 43.60 -24.37
N GLU A 92 7.21 44.76 -24.25
CA GLU A 92 7.86 46.02 -23.86
C GLU A 92 7.21 46.64 -22.61
N GLY A 93 7.95 47.54 -21.96
CA GLY A 93 7.48 48.24 -20.77
C GLY A 93 7.06 47.31 -19.62
N ALA A 94 6.03 47.73 -18.86
CA ALA A 94 5.55 46.99 -17.71
C ALA A 94 5.00 45.59 -18.07
N GLU A 95 4.42 45.42 -19.27
CA GLU A 95 3.95 44.12 -19.75
C GLU A 95 5.11 43.17 -20.06
N GLY A 96 6.19 43.67 -20.67
CA GLY A 96 7.42 42.91 -20.89
C GLY A 96 8.06 42.44 -19.58
N GLU A 97 8.06 43.28 -18.54
CA GLU A 97 8.51 42.88 -17.20
C GLU A 97 7.65 41.78 -16.57
N LEU A 98 6.32 41.89 -16.71
CA LEU A 98 5.39 40.87 -16.23
C LEU A 98 5.57 39.55 -16.99
N ARG A 99 5.73 39.61 -18.32
CA ARG A 99 6.05 38.47 -19.17
C ARG A 99 7.32 37.76 -18.68
N ASN A 100 8.38 38.51 -18.40
CA ASN A 100 9.64 37.97 -17.89
C ASN A 100 9.51 37.33 -16.49
N ARG A 101 8.57 37.80 -15.65
CA ARG A 101 8.25 37.14 -14.38
C ARG A 101 7.52 35.82 -14.61
N GLN A 102 6.49 35.82 -15.46
CA GLN A 102 5.71 34.63 -15.79
C GLN A 102 6.54 33.53 -16.46
N VAL A 103 7.50 33.89 -17.32
CA VAL A 103 8.45 32.92 -17.90
C VAL A 103 9.33 32.28 -16.82
N ARG A 104 9.81 33.06 -15.84
CA ARG A 104 10.58 32.52 -14.72
C ARG A 104 9.75 31.59 -13.85
N GLU A 105 8.49 31.95 -13.62
CA GLU A 105 7.54 31.10 -12.88
C GLU A 105 7.27 29.78 -13.63
N LEU A 106 7.07 29.82 -14.94
CA LEU A 106 6.93 28.61 -15.77
C LEU A 106 8.14 27.67 -15.65
N ASN A 107 9.36 28.22 -15.67
CA ASN A 107 10.57 27.41 -15.48
C ASN A 107 10.57 26.72 -14.11
N GLY A 108 10.22 27.45 -13.04
CA GLY A 108 10.11 26.86 -11.70
C GLY A 108 9.03 25.77 -11.61
N LEU A 109 7.90 25.96 -12.29
CA LEU A 109 6.86 24.93 -12.38
C LEU A 109 7.34 23.70 -13.17
N GLN A 110 8.14 23.89 -14.24
CA GLN A 110 8.71 22.79 -15.02
C GLN A 110 9.71 21.97 -14.21
N ASP A 111 10.53 22.63 -13.40
CA ASP A 111 11.43 21.95 -12.45
C ASP A 111 10.61 21.14 -11.45
N ARG A 112 9.52 21.72 -10.91
CA ARG A 112 8.62 21.02 -9.98
C ARG A 112 7.95 19.79 -10.59
N VAL A 113 7.53 19.84 -11.86
CA VAL A 113 7.02 18.65 -12.56
C VAL A 113 8.07 17.55 -12.62
N SER A 114 9.32 17.90 -12.92
CA SER A 114 10.42 16.95 -13.04
C SER A 114 10.74 16.27 -11.70
N GLU A 115 10.66 17.01 -10.59
CA GLU A 115 10.76 16.47 -9.23
C GLU A 115 9.63 15.49 -8.93
N LEU A 116 8.38 15.88 -9.18
CA LEU A 116 7.20 15.04 -8.93
C LEU A 116 7.22 13.76 -9.76
N ASP A 117 7.65 13.82 -11.03
CA ASP A 117 7.79 12.63 -11.87
C ASP A 117 8.86 11.67 -11.34
N SER A 118 9.96 12.20 -10.82
CA SER A 118 11.01 11.40 -10.18
C SER A 118 10.51 10.76 -8.89
N GLU A 119 9.74 11.50 -8.10
CA GLU A 119 9.11 11.00 -6.88
C GLU A 119 8.08 9.90 -7.16
N VAL A 120 7.21 10.08 -8.15
CA VAL A 120 6.22 9.07 -8.57
C VAL A 120 6.90 7.77 -8.99
N ARG A 121 7.98 7.85 -9.77
CA ARG A 121 8.78 6.67 -10.18
C ARG A 121 9.38 5.96 -8.97
N ARG A 122 10.03 6.71 -8.08
CA ARG A 122 10.63 6.17 -6.84
C ARG A 122 9.58 5.47 -5.97
N LEU A 123 8.45 6.13 -5.69
CA LEU A 123 7.37 5.58 -4.87
C LEU A 123 6.79 4.30 -5.49
N ARG A 124 6.64 4.26 -6.82
CA ARG A 124 6.18 3.07 -7.54
C ARG A 124 7.15 1.90 -7.39
N GLU A 125 8.45 2.15 -7.53
CA GLU A 125 9.48 1.12 -7.36
C GLU A 125 9.50 0.59 -5.92
N GLU A 126 9.49 1.49 -4.93
CA GLU A 126 9.47 1.13 -3.51
C GLU A 126 8.22 0.33 -3.13
N ALA A 127 7.03 0.74 -3.63
CA ALA A 127 5.79 0.00 -3.42
C ALA A 127 5.86 -1.41 -4.05
N GLY A 128 6.41 -1.51 -5.26
CA GLY A 128 6.66 -2.78 -5.94
C GLY A 128 7.58 -3.71 -5.13
N GLN A 129 8.69 -3.18 -4.61
CA GLN A 129 9.62 -3.93 -3.76
C GLN A 129 8.95 -4.40 -2.45
N ALA A 130 8.16 -3.54 -1.81
CA ALA A 130 7.42 -3.89 -0.60
C ALA A 130 6.43 -5.05 -0.85
N ARG A 131 5.69 -5.01 -1.97
CA ARG A 131 4.81 -6.12 -2.37
C ARG A 131 5.58 -7.40 -2.67
N GLN A 132 6.74 -7.31 -3.35
CA GLN A 132 7.58 -8.48 -3.63
C GLN A 132 8.08 -9.15 -2.34
N ARG A 133 8.52 -8.36 -1.35
CA ARG A 133 8.92 -8.88 -0.02
C ARG A 133 7.75 -9.58 0.67
N ALA A 134 6.58 -8.93 0.72
CA ALA A 134 5.37 -9.52 1.31
C ALA A 134 5.03 -10.86 0.64
N SER A 135 5.04 -10.94 -0.69
CA SER A 135 4.76 -12.17 -1.43
C SER A 135 5.81 -13.26 -1.21
N ALA A 136 7.10 -12.89 -1.12
CA ALA A 136 8.17 -13.85 -0.87
C ALA A 136 8.08 -14.45 0.53
N GLU A 137 7.85 -13.62 1.56
CA GLU A 137 7.66 -14.06 2.94
C GLU A 137 6.42 -14.93 3.11
N LEU A 138 5.29 -14.55 2.47
CA LEU A 138 4.09 -15.39 2.46
C LEU A 138 4.36 -16.75 1.79
N GLY A 139 5.04 -16.75 0.64
CA GLY A 139 5.40 -17.98 -0.06
C GLY A 139 6.26 -18.92 0.78
N GLN A 140 7.23 -18.37 1.52
CA GLN A 140 8.05 -19.14 2.47
C GLN A 140 7.20 -19.72 3.61
N LEU A 141 6.27 -18.93 4.16
CA LEU A 141 5.38 -19.39 5.23
C LEU A 141 4.50 -20.57 4.78
N ILE A 142 3.94 -20.48 3.56
CA ILE A 142 3.15 -21.56 2.96
C ILE A 142 4.02 -22.80 2.71
N ALA A 143 5.24 -22.63 2.20
CA ALA A 143 6.14 -23.76 1.92
C ALA A 143 6.61 -24.49 3.20
N GLN A 144 6.78 -23.76 4.31
CA GLN A 144 7.16 -24.32 5.61
C GLN A 144 5.99 -24.99 6.35
N ARG A 145 4.75 -24.74 5.92
CA ARG A 145 3.53 -25.32 6.47
C ARG A 145 2.64 -25.85 5.34
N PRO A 146 2.97 -27.03 4.78
CA PRO A 146 2.02 -27.70 3.92
C PRO A 146 0.73 -27.93 4.72
N LEU A 147 -0.40 -27.51 4.13
CA LEU A 147 -1.75 -27.70 4.66
C LEU A 147 -2.02 -29.18 4.99
#